data_AF-D8ULP5-F1
#
_entry.id   AF-D8ULP5-F1
#
_cell.length_a   1.000
_cell.length_b   1.000
_cell.length_c   1.000
_cell.angle_alpha   90.00
_cell.angle_beta   90.00
_cell.angle_gamma   90.00
#
_symmetry.space_group_name_H-M   'P 1'
#
loop_
_entity.id
_entity.type
_entity.pdbx_description
1 polymer ?
#
loop_
_entity_poly.entity_id
_entity_poly.type
_entity_poly.pdbx_seq_one_letter_code
_entity_poly.pdbx_strand_id
1 'polypeptide(L)'
;PLMLSVYGAYGLPLELQYDPTLLCLLARGWSVVKVHARGGGELGRRWHSAGCRRHKRAAVEDCLAALRVLTTAPAAFSSSMCRSPSQSAAFPGGVVLGAVLNTAPELFGAAVLRCAFLELLGSCSDTGQPLTAHEWDEWGHPDDPRDWVAAGKLCPYHNL
;
A
#
# COMPACT_ATOMS: atom_id res chain seq x y z
N PRO A 1 -15.95 2.97 13.38
CA PRO A 1 -14.87 2.12 12.83
C PRO A 1 -14.44 2.63 11.46
N LEU A 2 -13.15 2.54 11.14
CA LEU A 2 -12.58 3.01 9.88
C LEU A 2 -12.06 1.83 9.07
N MET A 3 -12.36 1.78 7.77
CA MET A 3 -11.67 0.89 6.82
C MET A 3 -10.83 1.73 5.86
N LEU A 4 -9.52 1.59 5.90
CA LEU A 4 -8.58 2.24 5.00
C LEU A 4 -8.20 1.31 3.84
N SER A 5 -8.15 1.85 2.63
CA SER A 5 -7.70 1.16 1.43
C SER A 5 -6.68 1.98 0.66
N VAL A 6 -5.61 1.33 0.17
CA VAL A 6 -4.55 1.95 -0.62
C VAL A 6 -4.09 1.01 -1.74
N TYR A 7 -3.68 1.59 -2.87
CA TYR A 7 -2.96 0.88 -3.94
C TYR A 7 -1.49 1.34 -4.02
N GLY A 8 -1.26 2.60 -4.40
CA GLY A 8 0.05 3.25 -4.31
C GLY A 8 1.14 2.66 -5.22
N ALA A 9 0.78 2.08 -6.37
CA ALA A 9 1.75 1.49 -7.30
C ALA A 9 1.30 1.52 -8.77
N TYR A 10 2.26 1.30 -9.67
CA TYR A 10 2.15 1.16 -11.14
C TYR A 10 1.44 2.32 -11.85
N GLY A 11 1.26 3.45 -11.18
CA GLY A 11 0.52 4.59 -11.73
C GLY A 11 -0.95 4.29 -11.94
N LEU A 12 -1.50 3.25 -11.29
CA LEU A 12 -2.92 2.95 -11.37
C LEU A 12 -3.67 3.79 -10.33
N PRO A 13 -4.68 4.59 -10.73
CA PRO A 13 -5.48 5.34 -9.81
C PRO A 13 -6.38 4.41 -9.00
N LEU A 14 -6.51 4.65 -7.71
CA LEU A 14 -7.50 3.96 -6.89
C LEU A 14 -8.89 4.56 -7.16
N GLU A 15 -9.65 3.98 -8.07
CA GLU A 15 -10.89 4.61 -8.51
C GLU A 15 -11.99 4.69 -7.43
N LEU A 16 -12.77 5.78 -7.45
CA LEU A 16 -13.95 5.99 -6.61
C LEU A 16 -15.20 5.39 -7.24
N GLN A 17 -15.13 4.11 -7.63
CA GLN A 17 -16.28 3.39 -8.16
C GLN A 17 -17.23 2.95 -7.04
N TYR A 18 -18.51 2.81 -7.39
CA TYR A 18 -19.51 2.17 -6.56
C TYR A 18 -19.14 0.71 -6.33
N ASP A 19 -19.04 0.32 -5.05
CA ASP A 19 -18.74 -1.06 -4.64
C ASP A 19 -19.82 -1.53 -3.65
N PRO A 20 -20.71 -2.45 -4.06
CA PRO A 20 -21.77 -2.95 -3.19
C PRO A 20 -21.23 -3.69 -1.96
N THR A 21 -19.98 -4.18 -1.98
CA THR A 21 -19.36 -4.82 -0.81
C THR A 21 -19.09 -3.83 0.31
N LEU A 22 -18.93 -2.53 -0.01
CA LEU A 22 -18.75 -1.47 0.97
C LEU A 22 -20.07 -1.08 1.64
N LEU A 23 -21.23 -1.27 0.98
CA LEU A 23 -22.53 -0.93 1.54
C LEU A 23 -22.80 -1.64 2.87
N CYS A 24 -22.42 -2.92 2.97
CA CYS A 24 -22.56 -3.69 4.21
C CYS A 24 -21.79 -3.06 5.38
N LEU A 25 -20.61 -2.48 5.11
CA LEU A 25 -19.80 -1.80 6.13
C LEU A 25 -20.41 -0.44 6.48
N LEU A 26 -20.76 0.35 5.46
CA LEU A 26 -21.39 1.67 5.64
C LEU A 26 -22.70 1.57 6.44
N ALA A 27 -23.55 0.59 6.12
CA ALA A 27 -24.81 0.33 6.84
C ALA A 27 -24.60 -0.07 8.32
N ARG A 28 -23.39 -0.50 8.69
CA ARG A 28 -22.99 -0.83 10.06
C ARG A 28 -22.21 0.30 10.75
N GLY A 29 -22.25 1.51 10.18
CA GLY A 29 -21.58 2.69 10.76
C GLY A 29 -20.06 2.71 10.56
N TRP A 30 -19.53 1.93 9.62
CA TRP A 30 -18.12 2.07 9.22
C TRP A 30 -17.94 3.28 8.32
N SER A 31 -16.80 3.95 8.46
CA SER A 31 -16.30 4.89 7.47
C SER A 31 -15.31 4.19 6.56
N VAL A 32 -15.37 4.47 5.26
CA VAL A 32 -14.45 3.91 4.27
C VAL A 32 -13.58 5.03 3.73
N VAL A 33 -12.27 4.84 3.76
CA VAL A 33 -11.28 5.79 3.25
C VAL A 33 -10.44 5.11 2.18
N LYS A 34 -10.31 5.79 1.05
CA LYS A 34 -9.37 5.44 -0.02
C LYS A 34 -8.22 6.44 0.01
N VAL A 35 -7.01 5.97 0.20
CA VAL A 35 -5.79 6.80 0.20
C VAL A 35 -5.20 6.78 -1.20
N HIS A 36 -5.22 7.92 -1.85
CA HIS A 36 -4.59 8.18 -3.14
C HIS A 36 -3.10 8.48 -2.95
N ALA A 37 -2.34 7.49 -2.50
CA ALA A 37 -0.92 7.62 -2.19
C ALA A 37 -0.06 7.81 -3.45
N ARG A 38 1.10 8.46 -3.32
CA ARG A 38 2.14 8.51 -4.36
C ARG A 38 2.50 7.09 -4.83
N GLY A 39 2.90 6.98 -6.09
CA GLY A 39 2.99 5.69 -6.79
C GLY A 39 1.69 5.30 -7.50
N GLY A 40 0.55 5.86 -7.10
CA GLY A 40 -0.72 5.77 -7.83
C GLY A 40 -0.80 6.70 -9.05
N GLY A 41 -1.94 6.64 -9.73
CA GLY A 41 -2.20 7.37 -10.99
C GLY A 41 -2.95 8.71 -10.85
N GLU A 42 -3.36 9.08 -9.63
CA GLU A 42 -4.39 10.10 -9.41
C GLU A 42 -3.99 11.50 -9.87
N LEU A 43 -2.71 11.86 -9.74
CA LEU A 43 -2.17 13.16 -10.19
C LEU A 43 -1.19 12.99 -11.37
N GLY A 44 -1.39 11.93 -12.17
CA GLY A 44 -0.63 11.65 -13.39
C GLY A 44 0.79 11.14 -13.15
N ARG A 45 1.61 11.13 -14.21
CA ARG A 45 2.94 10.48 -14.20
C ARG A 45 3.89 10.96 -13.10
N ARG A 46 3.87 12.26 -12.76
CA ARG A 46 4.72 12.80 -11.68
C ARG A 46 4.37 12.20 -10.32
N TRP A 47 3.09 11.90 -10.09
CA TRP A 47 2.61 11.28 -8.86
C TRP A 47 3.05 9.83 -8.74
N HIS A 48 2.98 9.09 -9.86
CA HIS A 48 3.50 7.73 -9.96
C HIS A 48 5.01 7.70 -9.69
N SER A 49 5.81 8.45 -10.45
CA SER A 49 7.27 8.45 -10.28
C SER A 49 7.73 8.91 -8.90
N ALA A 50 6.97 9.77 -8.22
CA ALA A 50 7.24 10.20 -6.84
C ALA A 50 7.02 9.10 -5.78
N GLY A 51 6.52 7.93 -6.18
CA GLY A 51 6.34 6.76 -5.33
C GLY A 51 6.78 5.47 -6.02
N CYS A 52 7.90 5.49 -6.75
CA CYS A 52 8.56 4.31 -7.33
C CYS A 52 10.00 4.17 -6.81
N ARG A 53 10.53 2.94 -6.89
CA ARG A 53 11.92 2.59 -6.55
C ARG A 53 12.32 3.18 -5.20
N ARG A 54 13.36 4.02 -5.19
CA ARG A 54 13.89 4.68 -3.98
C ARG A 54 12.90 5.63 -3.31
N HIS A 55 11.90 6.11 -4.05
CA HIS A 55 10.84 6.97 -3.54
C HIS A 55 9.63 6.19 -3.04
N LYS A 56 9.61 4.85 -3.12
CA LYS A 56 8.44 4.04 -2.78
C LYS A 56 7.95 4.22 -1.33
N ARG A 57 8.86 4.60 -0.42
CA ARG A 57 8.52 4.95 0.96
C ARG A 57 7.53 6.13 1.07
N ALA A 58 7.47 7.00 0.06
CA ALA A 58 6.48 8.07 -0.04
C ALA A 58 5.04 7.55 0.10
N ALA A 59 4.72 6.39 -0.48
CA ALA A 59 3.38 5.82 -0.42
C ALA A 59 3.00 5.41 1.02
N VAL A 60 3.97 4.89 1.78
CA VAL A 60 3.82 4.53 3.20
C VAL A 60 3.61 5.79 4.04
N GLU A 61 4.41 6.83 3.79
CA GLU A 61 4.29 8.13 4.47
C GLU A 61 2.93 8.78 4.22
N ASP A 62 2.42 8.72 2.98
CA ASP A 62 1.10 9.24 2.63
C ASP A 62 -0.02 8.53 3.40
N CYS A 63 0.05 7.20 3.52
CA CYS A 63 -0.88 6.43 4.33
C CYS A 63 -0.84 6.83 5.81
N LEU A 64 0.35 6.94 6.39
CA LEU A 64 0.52 7.34 7.79
C LEU A 64 0.04 8.78 8.02
N ALA A 65 0.29 9.68 7.08
CA ALA A 65 -0.20 11.06 7.13
C ALA A 65 -1.73 11.09 7.08
N ALA A 66 -2.36 10.34 6.17
CA ALA A 66 -3.82 10.22 6.09
C ALA A 66 -4.41 9.68 7.40
N LEU A 67 -3.80 8.64 7.98
CA LEU A 67 -4.25 8.08 9.26
C LEU A 67 -4.15 9.09 10.41
N ARG A 68 -3.05 9.84 10.51
CA ARG A 68 -2.90 10.89 11.55
C ARG A 68 -3.97 11.96 11.44
N VAL A 69 -4.33 12.38 10.23
CA VAL A 69 -5.42 13.33 10.01
C VAL A 69 -6.76 12.74 10.46
N LEU A 70 -6.99 11.46 10.18
CA LEU A 70 -8.25 10.77 10.53
C LEU A 70 -8.39 10.48 12.03
N THR A 71 -7.28 10.22 12.73
CA THR A 71 -7.31 9.98 14.19
C THR A 71 -7.38 11.26 15.01
N THR A 72 -6.94 12.39 14.47
CA THR A 72 -7.02 13.71 15.14
C THR A 72 -8.33 14.45 14.86
N ALA A 73 -9.12 14.00 13.88
CA ALA A 73 -10.42 14.57 13.59
C ALA A 73 -11.42 14.33 14.75
N PRO A 74 -12.34 15.28 15.06
CA PRO A 74 -13.30 15.16 16.16
C PRO A 74 -14.21 13.92 16.12
N ALA A 75 -14.34 13.29 14.95
CA ALA A 75 -15.02 12.01 14.74
C ALA A 75 -14.08 10.81 14.99
N ALA A 76 -13.20 10.91 16.00
CA ALA A 76 -12.09 10.00 16.23
C ALA A 76 -12.54 8.53 16.16
N PHE A 77 -12.02 7.81 15.16
CA PHE A 77 -12.36 6.42 14.94
C PHE A 77 -11.70 5.56 16.03
N SER A 78 -12.51 4.94 16.90
CA SER A 78 -11.99 4.13 18.03
C SER A 78 -11.28 2.84 17.61
N SER A 79 -11.36 2.46 16.33
CA SER A 79 -10.70 1.29 15.74
C SER A 79 -10.57 1.46 14.22
N SER A 80 -9.38 1.17 13.70
CA SER A 80 -9.07 1.21 12.27
C SER A 80 -8.73 -0.18 11.76
N MET A 81 -9.28 -0.52 10.60
CA MET A 81 -8.96 -1.70 9.83
C MET A 81 -8.35 -1.26 8.50
N CYS A 82 -7.32 -1.96 8.03
CA CYS A 82 -6.85 -1.79 6.67
C CYS A 82 -7.31 -2.93 5.79
N ARG A 83 -7.80 -2.61 4.60
CA ARG A 83 -8.14 -3.55 3.55
C ARG A 83 -7.36 -3.19 2.30
N SER A 84 -6.59 -4.15 1.80
CA SER A 84 -6.08 -4.11 0.43
C SER A 84 -7.25 -4.29 -0.55
N PRO A 85 -7.55 -3.31 -1.42
CA PRO A 85 -8.69 -3.42 -2.34
C PRO A 85 -8.28 -4.13 -3.65
N SER A 86 -8.27 -5.47 -3.75
CA SER A 86 -8.70 -6.17 -4.99
C SER A 86 -8.74 -7.71 -4.90
N GLN A 87 -9.30 -8.26 -5.98
CA GLN A 87 -9.59 -9.64 -6.34
C GLN A 87 -8.59 -10.22 -7.37
N SER A 88 -7.34 -9.76 -7.44
CA SER A 88 -6.32 -10.34 -8.35
C SER A 88 -5.03 -10.70 -7.61
N ALA A 89 -4.43 -11.82 -8.03
CA ALA A 89 -3.13 -12.29 -7.58
C ALA A 89 -2.04 -11.31 -8.01
N ALA A 90 -1.05 -11.07 -7.13
CA ALA A 90 -0.02 -10.04 -7.22
C ALA A 90 -0.55 -8.61 -7.01
N PHE A 91 -0.88 -8.29 -5.76
CA PHE A 91 -1.30 -6.94 -5.39
C PHE A 91 -0.13 -6.14 -4.78
N PRO A 92 0.40 -5.11 -5.45
CA PRO A 92 1.50 -4.26 -4.96
C PRO A 92 1.11 -3.43 -3.74
N GLY A 93 -0.20 -3.17 -3.57
CA GLY A 93 -0.75 -2.56 -2.36
C GLY A 93 -0.47 -3.39 -1.11
N GLY A 94 -0.18 -4.69 -1.26
CA GLY A 94 0.33 -5.55 -0.19
C GLY A 94 1.67 -5.07 0.38
N VAL A 95 2.61 -4.63 -0.47
CA VAL A 95 3.92 -4.12 -0.03
C VAL A 95 3.73 -2.82 0.75
N VAL A 96 2.98 -1.87 0.18
CA VAL A 96 2.74 -0.57 0.82
C VAL A 96 2.01 -0.77 2.14
N LEU A 97 0.93 -1.55 2.14
CA LEU A 97 0.13 -1.75 3.34
C LEU A 97 0.89 -2.58 4.39
N GLY A 98 1.65 -3.60 3.98
CA GLY A 98 2.51 -4.37 4.88
C GLY A 98 3.57 -3.49 5.55
N ALA A 99 4.22 -2.60 4.78
CA ALA A 99 5.18 -1.65 5.34
C ALA A 99 4.53 -0.66 6.31
N VAL A 100 3.31 -0.20 6.03
CA VAL A 100 2.51 0.63 6.96
C VAL A 100 2.22 -0.13 8.25
N LEU A 101 1.79 -1.40 8.16
CA LEU A 101 1.49 -2.25 9.32
C LEU A 101 2.73 -2.47 10.19
N ASN A 102 3.89 -2.72 9.60
CA ASN A 102 5.13 -2.88 10.37
C ASN A 102 5.60 -1.55 10.99
N THR A 103 5.31 -0.42 10.35
CA THR A 103 5.76 0.90 10.83
C THR A 103 4.91 1.45 11.98
N ALA A 104 3.60 1.20 11.96
CA ALA A 104 2.67 1.72 12.97
C ALA A 104 1.55 0.70 13.28
N PRO A 105 1.90 -0.50 13.80
CA PRO A 105 0.94 -1.57 14.06
C PRO A 105 -0.14 -1.17 15.06
N GLU A 106 0.19 -0.29 16.00
CA GLU A 106 -0.71 0.22 17.05
C GLU A 106 -1.90 1.03 16.50
N LEU A 107 -1.81 1.51 15.26
CA LEU A 107 -2.89 2.26 14.61
C LEU A 107 -4.01 1.36 14.07
N PHE A 108 -3.82 0.04 14.05
CA PHE A 108 -4.75 -0.90 13.42
C PHE A 108 -5.23 -1.95 14.42
N GLY A 109 -6.55 -2.12 14.51
CA GLY A 109 -7.16 -3.23 15.25
C GLY A 109 -7.24 -4.52 14.44
N ALA A 110 -7.16 -4.42 13.10
CA ALA A 110 -7.17 -5.56 12.19
C ALA A 110 -6.61 -5.19 10.81
N ALA A 111 -6.11 -6.19 10.08
CA ALA A 111 -5.71 -6.04 8.68
C ALA A 111 -6.25 -7.19 7.83
N VAL A 112 -6.73 -6.88 6.63
CA VAL A 112 -7.16 -7.86 5.63
C VAL A 112 -6.26 -7.73 4.41
N LEU A 113 -5.30 -8.66 4.31
CA LEU A 113 -4.34 -8.76 3.22
C LEU A 113 -4.74 -9.92 2.31
N ARG A 114 -5.26 -9.61 1.11
CA ARG A 114 -5.63 -10.62 0.10
C ARG A 114 -4.55 -10.69 -0.96
N CYS A 115 -4.05 -11.89 -1.26
CA CYS A 115 -3.00 -12.15 -2.27
C CYS A 115 -1.84 -11.14 -2.21
N ALA A 116 -1.44 -10.77 -1.00
CA ALA A 116 -0.55 -9.65 -0.77
C ALA A 116 0.88 -10.01 -1.15
N PHE A 117 1.47 -9.17 -2.00
CA PHE A 117 2.90 -9.21 -2.27
C PHE A 117 3.64 -8.66 -1.04
N LEU A 118 4.32 -9.54 -0.29
CA LEU A 118 5.00 -9.19 0.97
C LEU A 118 6.50 -9.52 0.99
N GLU A 119 6.96 -10.41 0.11
CA GLU A 119 8.38 -10.78 -0.01
C GLU A 119 9.03 -10.07 -1.19
N LEU A 120 9.24 -8.76 -1.03
CA LEU A 120 9.74 -7.89 -2.09
C LEU A 120 11.16 -8.27 -2.56
N LEU A 121 12.06 -8.53 -1.61
CA LEU A 121 13.48 -8.77 -1.91
C LEU A 121 13.67 -10.09 -2.66
N GLY A 122 13.01 -11.15 -2.19
CA GLY A 122 13.02 -12.46 -2.85
C GLY A 122 12.46 -12.37 -4.27
N SER A 123 11.27 -11.77 -4.45
CA SER A 123 10.67 -11.64 -5.78
C SER A 123 11.50 -10.78 -6.74
N CYS A 124 12.07 -9.66 -6.30
CA CYS A 124 12.90 -8.82 -7.17
C CYS A 124 14.22 -9.49 -7.55
N SER A 125 14.70 -10.46 -6.78
CA SER A 125 15.97 -11.16 -7.01
C SER A 125 15.83 -12.45 -7.85
N ASP A 126 14.64 -13.05 -7.89
CA ASP A 126 14.41 -14.32 -8.57
C ASP A 126 14.04 -14.10 -10.04
N THR A 127 15.04 -14.13 -10.93
CA THR A 127 14.84 -14.00 -12.38
C THR A 127 14.13 -15.20 -13.02
N GLY A 128 13.89 -16.28 -12.27
CA GLY A 128 13.07 -17.41 -12.71
C GLY A 128 11.57 -17.10 -12.67
N GLN A 129 11.14 -16.09 -11.91
CA GLN A 129 9.75 -15.65 -11.85
C GLN A 129 9.39 -14.76 -13.06
N PRO A 130 8.22 -14.97 -13.68
CA PRO A 130 7.86 -14.32 -14.94
C PRO A 130 7.64 -12.80 -14.83
N LEU A 131 7.36 -12.30 -13.63
CA LEU A 131 7.07 -10.87 -13.41
C LEU A 131 8.30 -10.07 -12.94
N THR A 132 9.36 -10.71 -12.49
CA THR A 132 10.50 -10.05 -11.80
C THR A 132 11.07 -8.87 -12.57
N ALA A 133 11.33 -9.03 -13.87
CA ALA A 133 11.88 -7.96 -14.68
C ALA A 133 10.92 -6.75 -14.81
N HIS A 134 9.61 -7.00 -14.84
CA HIS A 134 8.58 -5.94 -14.90
C HIS A 134 8.45 -5.20 -13.57
N GLU A 135 8.80 -5.84 -12.45
CA GLU A 135 8.75 -5.25 -11.12
C GLU A 135 9.89 -4.24 -10.86
N TRP A 136 11.00 -4.32 -11.60
CA TRP A 136 12.16 -3.46 -11.34
C TRP A 136 11.91 -1.97 -11.58
N ASP A 137 11.06 -1.61 -12.55
CA ASP A 137 10.70 -0.21 -12.78
C ASP A 137 9.90 0.37 -11.61
N GLU A 138 9.16 -0.48 -10.90
CA GLU A 138 8.31 -0.08 -9.78
C GLU A 138 9.05 -0.09 -8.45
N TRP A 139 9.85 -1.12 -8.17
CA TRP A 139 10.46 -1.36 -6.86
C TRP A 139 11.97 -1.18 -6.83
N GLY A 140 12.61 -1.25 -7.99
CA GLY A 140 14.05 -1.12 -8.14
C GLY A 140 14.72 -2.42 -8.55
N HIS A 141 15.94 -2.29 -9.07
CA HIS A 141 16.74 -3.41 -9.55
C HIS A 141 17.61 -3.97 -8.41
N PRO A 142 17.66 -5.30 -8.18
CA PRO A 142 18.42 -5.88 -7.08
C PRO A 142 19.93 -5.59 -7.17
N ASP A 143 20.48 -5.55 -8.38
CA ASP A 143 21.91 -5.24 -8.59
C ASP A 143 22.29 -3.77 -8.36
N ASP A 144 21.32 -2.83 -8.24
CA ASP A 144 21.62 -1.46 -7.83
C ASP A 144 21.60 -1.37 -6.30
N PRO A 145 22.75 -1.14 -5.64
CA PRO A 145 22.82 -1.14 -4.17
C PRO A 145 21.88 -0.12 -3.51
N ARG A 146 21.58 0.99 -4.19
CA ARG A 146 20.67 2.01 -3.64
C ARG A 146 19.22 1.56 -3.70
N ASP A 147 18.85 0.83 -4.74
CA ASP A 147 17.52 0.24 -4.86
C ASP A 147 17.38 -0.91 -3.86
N TRP A 148 18.39 -1.76 -3.73
CA TRP A 148 18.42 -2.85 -2.76
C TRP A 148 18.20 -2.35 -1.33
N VAL A 149 18.93 -1.31 -0.91
CA VAL A 149 18.75 -0.70 0.41
C VAL A 149 17.35 -0.10 0.58
N ALA A 150 16.80 0.53 -0.45
CA ALA A 150 15.46 1.12 -0.39
C ALA A 150 14.37 0.02 -0.30
N ALA A 151 14.45 -1.00 -1.14
CA ALA A 151 13.57 -2.16 -1.13
C ALA A 151 13.66 -2.93 0.19
N GLY A 152 14.87 -3.06 0.76
CA GLY A 152 15.08 -3.74 2.03
C GLY A 152 14.40 -3.04 3.21
N LYS A 153 14.35 -1.70 3.22
CA LYS A 153 13.59 -0.93 4.21
C LYS A 153 12.08 -0.98 4.01
N LEU A 154 11.62 -1.42 2.84
CA LEU A 154 10.21 -1.46 2.48
C LEU A 154 9.63 -2.88 2.60
N CYS A 155 10.43 -3.92 2.36
CA CYS A 155 10.01 -5.31 2.28
C CYS A 155 9.28 -5.75 3.57
N PRO A 156 7.96 -5.99 3.54
CA PRO A 156 7.21 -6.29 4.76
C PRO A 156 7.70 -7.55 5.46
N TYR A 157 7.96 -8.64 4.74
CA TYR A 157 8.38 -9.89 5.36
C TYR A 157 9.77 -9.78 6.01
N HIS A 158 10.69 -9.03 5.40
CA HIS A 158 12.03 -8.83 5.96
C HIS A 158 12.05 -7.93 7.21
N ASN A 159 11.01 -7.12 7.44
CA ASN A 159 10.93 -6.16 8.54
C ASN A 159 9.84 -6.52 9.56
N LEU A 160 9.52 -7.81 9.72
CA LEU A 160 8.63 -8.31 10.78
C LEU A 160 9.31 -8.30 12.16
#